data_AF-A0A0L6W3G4-F1
#
_entry.id   AF-A0A0L6W3G4-F1
#
_cell.length_a   1.000
_cell.length_b   1.000
_cell.length_c   1.000
_cell.angle_alpha   90.00
_cell.angle_beta   90.00
_cell.angle_gamma   90.00
#
_symmetry.space_group_name_H-M   'P 1'
#
loop_
_entity.id
_entity.type
_entity.pdbx_description
1 polymer ?
#
loop_
_entity_poly.entity_id
_entity_poly.type
_entity_poly.pdbx_seq_one_letter_code
_entity_poly.pdbx_strand_id
1 'polypeptide(L)'
;MQLKLMYQGEKNGCRGNGDCDRPYCERDLLMCVVKALVRPRLIPLINRFFEVQELFKLADLISLGENQLHHVLRMAEFAEMIGEEILIELGIDKADLITAVLFHDIGKGPEIDDSFFEPQSVKKNKPPKNLKKHVPGWVEYKEPIHRHLVKSVRISETYNIKSGIIEAIALHHHVKIYPQVLKKIALALSLAPMICDDILCFRPEQYAAKGSNLAQAVAVLDQLCAIERKFQGKIYLLAEPEKMEDELVKELVIGVAGPEDPRLKLLNIKIRAGATVILLDLKCFGKFVQLHSEYEVQGTKREILNTIRSVVRVQDRKRERDVVGLVGGDEFVIITNVEDENIIRLIIKRITDAVKARTGFEFRVGYGMGGSIADNFHEARTRSNLEKKPKFVI
;
A
#
# COMPACT_ATOMS: atom_id res chain seq x y z
N MET A 1 -7.31 -3.61 4.42
CA MET A 1 -8.24 -4.07 5.48
C MET A 1 -7.43 -4.78 6.57
N GLN A 2 -7.47 -4.30 7.83
CA GLN A 2 -6.79 -5.01 8.93
C GLN A 2 -7.73 -6.11 9.47
N LEU A 3 -7.34 -7.38 9.30
CA LEU A 3 -8.09 -8.55 9.80
C LEU A 3 -8.34 -8.49 11.33
N LYS A 4 -7.49 -7.75 12.04
CA LYS A 4 -7.57 -7.51 13.49
C LYS A 4 -8.88 -6.89 13.98
N LEU A 5 -9.57 -6.10 13.16
CA LEU A 5 -10.84 -5.46 13.55
C LEU A 5 -12.03 -6.44 13.58
N MET A 6 -11.91 -7.61 12.95
CA MET A 6 -12.95 -8.64 13.03
C MET A 6 -12.70 -9.65 14.17
N TYR A 7 -11.65 -9.43 14.96
CA TYR A 7 -11.08 -10.38 15.93
C TYR A 7 -11.14 -9.87 17.39
N GLN A 8 -11.86 -8.79 17.71
CA GLN A 8 -11.99 -8.37 19.11
C GLN A 8 -12.91 -9.32 19.91
N GLY A 9 -12.39 -10.49 20.26
CA GLY A 9 -12.79 -11.27 21.43
C GLY A 9 -11.77 -11.08 22.56
N GLU A 10 -12.20 -11.22 23.81
CA GLU A 10 -11.32 -11.13 24.98
C GLU A 10 -10.24 -12.23 24.95
N LYS A 11 -8.98 -11.87 25.26
CA LYS A 11 -7.86 -12.80 25.42
C LYS A 11 -8.22 -13.86 26.46
N ASN A 12 -8.54 -15.08 26.01
CA ASN A 12 -8.86 -16.18 26.90
C ASN A 12 -7.82 -17.30 26.75
N GLY A 13 -7.40 -17.84 27.89
CA GLY A 13 -6.44 -18.95 27.96
C GLY A 13 -7.05 -20.23 27.42
N CYS A 14 -6.73 -20.58 26.18
CA CYS A 14 -6.98 -21.92 25.67
C CYS A 14 -6.24 -22.94 26.53
N ARG A 15 -6.92 -24.01 26.98
CA ARG A 15 -6.23 -25.16 27.56
C ARG A 15 -5.45 -25.85 26.44
N GLY A 16 -4.27 -26.40 26.74
CA GLY A 16 -3.29 -26.93 25.77
C GLY A 16 -3.75 -28.09 24.87
N ASN A 17 -5.02 -28.46 24.97
CA ASN A 17 -5.73 -29.51 24.24
C ASN A 17 -6.82 -28.96 23.30
N GLY A 18 -6.95 -27.63 23.14
CA GLY A 18 -7.79 -27.02 22.11
C GLY A 18 -9.27 -26.80 22.48
N ASP A 19 -9.71 -27.24 23.66
CA ASP A 19 -11.06 -26.96 24.15
C ASP A 19 -11.17 -25.54 24.71
N CYS A 20 -12.16 -24.79 24.21
CA CYS A 20 -12.51 -23.44 24.63
C CYS A 20 -13.97 -23.43 25.13
N ASP A 21 -14.25 -22.77 26.27
CA ASP A 21 -15.58 -22.72 26.90
C ASP A 21 -16.62 -21.83 26.14
N ARG A 22 -16.39 -21.52 24.86
CA ARG A 22 -17.30 -20.80 23.94
C ARG A 22 -17.24 -21.43 22.53
N PRO A 23 -18.29 -21.31 21.69
CA PRO A 23 -18.43 -22.12 20.48
C PRO A 23 -17.43 -21.84 19.36
N TYR A 24 -16.60 -20.79 19.46
CA TYR A 24 -15.57 -20.47 18.46
C TYR A 24 -14.33 -19.94 19.16
N CYS A 25 -13.18 -20.56 18.91
CA CYS A 25 -11.91 -19.96 19.31
C CYS A 25 -11.56 -18.81 18.37
N GLU A 26 -10.75 -17.86 18.84
CA GLU A 26 -10.23 -16.71 18.09
C GLU A 26 -9.81 -17.06 16.64
N ARG A 27 -9.16 -18.23 16.49
CA ARG A 27 -8.73 -18.80 15.21
C ARG A 27 -9.89 -19.17 14.27
N ASP A 28 -11.01 -19.69 14.79
CA ASP A 28 -12.18 -20.05 13.99
C ASP A 28 -12.89 -18.80 13.44
N LEU A 29 -12.94 -17.72 14.23
CA LEU A 29 -13.50 -16.43 13.83
C LEU A 29 -12.69 -15.77 12.70
N LEU A 30 -11.35 -15.72 12.83
CA LEU A 30 -10.46 -15.25 11.76
C LEU A 30 -10.72 -16.01 10.46
N MET A 31 -11.07 -17.28 10.56
CA MET A 31 -11.22 -18.17 9.44
C MET A 31 -12.57 -18.05 8.74
N CYS A 32 -13.64 -17.85 9.49
CA CYS A 32 -14.93 -17.42 8.93
C CYS A 32 -14.76 -16.10 8.16
N VAL A 33 -14.02 -15.15 8.73
CA VAL A 33 -13.73 -13.85 8.11
C VAL A 33 -12.91 -14.02 6.84
N VAL A 34 -11.75 -14.68 6.90
CA VAL A 34 -10.88 -14.88 5.74
C VAL A 34 -11.62 -15.65 4.63
N LYS A 35 -12.36 -16.72 4.96
CA LYS A 35 -13.17 -17.48 3.99
C LYS A 35 -14.26 -16.64 3.33
N ALA A 36 -14.84 -15.68 4.04
CA ALA A 36 -15.86 -14.77 3.49
C ALA A 36 -15.28 -13.69 2.57
N LEU A 37 -13.99 -13.37 2.71
CA LEU A 37 -13.33 -12.28 1.99
C LEU A 37 -12.58 -12.73 0.73
N VAL A 38 -12.35 -14.04 0.58
CA VAL A 38 -11.63 -14.62 -0.54
C VAL A 38 -12.55 -15.26 -1.56
N ARG A 39 -12.04 -15.41 -2.79
CA ARG A 39 -12.77 -16.16 -3.83
C ARG A 39 -12.89 -17.64 -3.44
N PRO A 40 -14.00 -18.33 -3.77
CA PRO A 40 -14.21 -19.74 -3.43
C PRO A 40 -13.07 -20.69 -3.84
N ARG A 41 -12.40 -20.41 -4.98
CA ARG A 41 -11.24 -21.17 -5.45
C ARG A 41 -10.02 -21.13 -4.52
N LEU A 42 -9.95 -20.15 -3.61
CA LEU A 42 -8.85 -19.98 -2.66
C LEU A 42 -9.12 -20.67 -1.31
N ILE A 43 -10.32 -21.22 -1.11
CA ILE A 43 -10.70 -21.91 0.13
C ILE A 43 -9.77 -23.10 0.44
N PRO A 44 -9.38 -23.97 -0.51
CA PRO A 44 -8.42 -25.04 -0.23
C PRO A 44 -7.06 -24.52 0.25
N LEU A 45 -6.61 -23.41 -0.33
CA LEU A 45 -5.37 -22.75 0.04
C LEU A 45 -5.44 -22.13 1.44
N ILE A 46 -6.58 -21.56 1.79
CA ILE A 46 -6.88 -21.00 3.12
C ILE A 46 -7.01 -22.09 4.19
N ASN A 47 -7.47 -23.28 3.83
CA ASN A 47 -7.46 -24.42 4.75
C ASN A 47 -6.02 -24.83 5.13
N ARG A 48 -5.04 -24.67 4.21
CA ARG A 48 -3.61 -24.91 4.53
C ARG A 48 -3.03 -23.90 5.53
N PHE A 49 -3.63 -22.71 5.69
CA PHE A 49 -3.19 -21.77 6.73
C PHE A 49 -3.36 -22.34 8.14
N PHE A 50 -4.31 -23.26 8.35
CA PHE A 50 -4.48 -23.93 9.64
C PHE A 50 -3.41 -24.98 9.93
N GLU A 51 -2.72 -25.48 8.92
CA GLU A 51 -1.68 -26.48 9.14
C GLU A 51 -0.40 -25.82 9.67
N VAL A 52 -0.29 -24.49 9.59
CA VAL A 52 0.91 -23.73 9.90
C VAL A 52 0.62 -22.65 10.94
N GLN A 53 0.99 -22.91 12.20
CA GLN A 53 0.62 -22.05 13.34
C GLN A 53 1.19 -20.64 13.26
N GLU A 54 2.36 -20.45 12.65
CA GLU A 54 3.02 -19.16 12.59
C GLU A 54 2.36 -18.16 11.63
N LEU A 55 1.56 -18.63 10.66
CA LEU A 55 0.81 -17.76 9.76
C LEU A 55 -0.23 -16.91 10.50
N PHE A 56 -0.79 -17.42 11.59
CA PHE A 56 -1.73 -16.68 12.44
C PHE A 56 -1.09 -15.43 13.04
N LYS A 57 0.21 -15.47 13.33
CA LYS A 57 0.93 -14.30 13.87
C LYS A 57 1.01 -13.16 12.87
N LEU A 58 0.93 -13.44 11.56
CA LEU A 58 0.93 -12.42 10.53
C LEU A 58 -0.37 -11.59 10.52
N ALA A 59 -1.46 -12.11 11.10
CA ALA A 59 -2.72 -11.38 11.21
C ALA A 59 -2.58 -10.11 12.07
N ASP A 60 -1.67 -10.14 13.05
CA ASP A 60 -1.40 -9.03 13.95
C ASP A 60 -0.28 -8.10 13.50
N LEU A 61 0.41 -8.44 12.40
CA LEU A 61 1.58 -7.70 11.92
C LEU A 61 1.22 -6.78 10.77
N ILE A 62 1.75 -5.55 10.85
CA ILE A 62 1.68 -4.54 9.80
C ILE A 62 3.12 -4.14 9.47
N SER A 63 3.46 -4.16 8.19
CA SER A 63 4.77 -3.73 7.68
C SER A 63 4.53 -3.00 6.36
N LEU A 64 5.22 -1.88 6.12
CA LEU A 64 5.00 -1.05 4.93
C LEU A 64 3.55 -0.56 4.77
N GLY A 65 2.83 -0.44 5.89
CA GLY A 65 1.41 -0.05 5.92
C GLY A 65 0.43 -1.13 5.46
N GLU A 66 0.89 -2.37 5.25
CA GLU A 66 0.07 -3.52 4.87
C GLU A 66 0.08 -4.61 5.95
N ASN A 67 -1.08 -5.24 6.17
CA ASN A 67 -1.19 -6.42 7.02
C ASN A 67 -0.47 -7.63 6.38
N GLN A 68 0.40 -8.29 7.13
CA GLN A 68 1.27 -9.31 6.53
C GLN A 68 0.53 -10.61 6.19
N LEU A 69 -0.56 -10.94 6.89
CA LEU A 69 -1.43 -12.05 6.47
C LEU A 69 -2.15 -11.72 5.15
N HIS A 70 -2.63 -10.49 4.99
CA HIS A 70 -3.20 -10.02 3.72
C HIS A 70 -2.20 -10.09 2.58
N HIS A 71 -0.95 -9.65 2.78
CA HIS A 71 0.13 -9.74 1.78
C HIS A 71 0.34 -11.18 1.30
N VAL A 72 0.47 -12.13 2.25
CA VAL A 72 0.64 -13.55 1.91
C VAL A 72 -0.57 -14.11 1.18
N LEU A 73 -1.79 -13.75 1.59
CA LEU A 73 -3.01 -14.15 0.90
C LEU A 73 -3.03 -13.61 -0.53
N ARG A 74 -2.69 -12.33 -0.72
CA ARG A 74 -2.66 -11.68 -2.04
C ARG A 74 -1.66 -12.36 -2.99
N MET A 75 -0.45 -12.63 -2.50
CA MET A 75 0.54 -13.39 -3.26
C MET A 75 0.02 -14.78 -3.61
N ALA A 76 -0.70 -15.43 -2.70
CA ALA A 76 -1.27 -16.75 -2.95
C ALA A 76 -2.39 -16.70 -4.00
N GLU A 77 -3.18 -15.63 -4.07
CA GLU A 77 -4.15 -15.44 -5.16
C GLU A 77 -3.47 -15.36 -6.52
N PHE A 78 -2.36 -14.62 -6.61
CA PHE A 78 -1.58 -14.53 -7.84
C PHE A 78 -0.98 -15.87 -8.21
N ALA A 79 -0.35 -16.54 -7.25
CA ALA A 79 0.20 -17.86 -7.47
C ALA A 79 -0.87 -18.83 -7.98
N GLU A 80 -2.09 -18.76 -7.44
CA GLU A 80 -3.23 -19.56 -7.88
C GLU A 80 -3.71 -19.20 -9.30
N MET A 81 -3.61 -17.94 -9.71
CA MET A 81 -3.97 -17.50 -11.06
C MET A 81 -3.03 -17.95 -12.17
N ILE A 82 -1.78 -18.33 -11.85
CA ILE A 82 -0.83 -18.82 -12.85
C ILE A 82 -1.27 -20.21 -13.33
N GLY A 83 -1.53 -20.35 -14.63
CA GLY A 83 -1.89 -21.61 -15.26
C GLY A 83 -0.80 -22.68 -15.13
N GLU A 84 -1.23 -23.93 -15.05
CA GLU A 84 -0.35 -25.08 -14.82
C GLU A 84 0.63 -25.28 -15.99
N GLU A 85 0.22 -24.95 -17.20
CA GLU A 85 1.03 -24.95 -18.42
C GLU A 85 2.26 -24.04 -18.31
N ILE A 86 2.09 -22.84 -17.75
CA ILE A 86 3.18 -21.89 -17.55
C ILE A 86 4.15 -22.38 -16.47
N LEU A 87 3.62 -22.99 -15.41
CA LEU A 87 4.44 -23.51 -14.32
C LEU A 87 5.29 -24.72 -14.77
N ILE A 88 4.71 -25.62 -15.57
CA ILE A 88 5.44 -26.77 -16.17
C ILE A 88 6.61 -26.28 -17.03
N GLU A 89 6.40 -25.27 -17.87
CA GLU A 89 7.47 -24.70 -18.69
C GLU A 89 8.59 -24.07 -17.87
N LEU A 90 8.26 -23.52 -16.70
CA LEU A 90 9.23 -22.98 -15.74
C LEU A 90 9.86 -24.07 -14.85
N GLY A 91 9.40 -25.32 -14.94
CA GLY A 91 9.82 -26.42 -14.06
C GLY A 91 9.40 -26.21 -12.61
N ILE A 92 8.28 -25.53 -12.38
CA ILE A 92 7.73 -25.20 -11.07
C ILE A 92 6.51 -26.08 -10.82
N ASP A 93 6.48 -26.78 -9.69
CA ASP A 93 5.27 -27.43 -9.21
C ASP A 93 4.36 -26.40 -8.52
N LYS A 94 3.05 -26.44 -8.82
CA LYS A 94 2.06 -25.51 -8.25
C LYS A 94 2.03 -25.56 -6.73
N ALA A 95 2.05 -26.76 -6.14
CA ALA A 95 2.01 -26.92 -4.69
C ALA A 95 3.30 -26.40 -4.05
N ASP A 96 4.45 -26.59 -4.69
CA ASP A 96 5.73 -26.03 -4.24
C ASP A 96 5.71 -24.48 -4.29
N LEU A 97 5.13 -23.87 -5.34
CA LEU A 97 4.94 -22.41 -5.43
C LEU A 97 4.04 -21.88 -4.31
N ILE A 98 2.86 -22.47 -4.12
CA ILE A 98 1.95 -22.07 -3.04
C ILE A 98 2.65 -22.20 -1.68
N THR A 99 3.37 -23.31 -1.44
CA THR A 99 4.07 -23.52 -0.18
C THR A 99 5.17 -22.47 0.05
N ALA A 100 5.95 -22.14 -0.98
CA ALA A 100 6.95 -21.09 -0.90
C ALA A 100 6.32 -19.73 -0.56
N VAL A 101 5.19 -19.39 -1.20
CA VAL A 101 4.43 -18.16 -0.93
C VAL A 101 3.92 -18.12 0.50
N LEU A 102 3.37 -19.20 1.04
CA LEU A 102 2.90 -19.22 2.43
C LEU A 102 4.06 -18.97 3.42
N PHE A 103 5.23 -19.56 3.17
CA PHE A 103 6.34 -19.52 4.11
C PHE A 103 7.32 -18.35 3.92
N HIS A 104 7.26 -17.58 2.82
CA HIS A 104 8.29 -16.55 2.53
C HIS A 104 8.46 -15.53 3.67
N ASP A 105 7.34 -15.01 4.17
CA ASP A 105 7.28 -13.97 5.22
C ASP A 105 6.84 -14.49 6.59
N ILE A 106 6.77 -15.81 6.79
CA ILE A 106 6.30 -16.41 8.05
C ILE A 106 7.16 -16.04 9.27
N GLY A 107 8.43 -15.70 9.02
CA GLY A 107 9.37 -15.26 10.03
C GLY A 107 9.21 -13.81 10.46
N LYS A 108 8.34 -13.02 9.82
CA LYS A 108 8.19 -11.59 10.11
C LYS A 108 7.76 -11.36 11.55
N GLY A 109 8.15 -10.21 12.09
CA GLY A 109 7.89 -9.83 13.46
C GLY A 109 7.70 -8.32 13.58
N PRO A 110 7.34 -7.83 14.78
CA PRO A 110 7.04 -6.41 15.02
C PRO A 110 8.26 -5.49 14.85
N GLU A 111 9.47 -6.04 14.71
CA GLU A 111 10.70 -5.27 14.48
C GLU A 111 10.75 -4.52 13.14
N ILE A 112 9.84 -4.83 12.19
CA ILE A 112 9.65 -4.11 10.92
C ILE A 112 8.23 -3.51 10.94
N ASP A 113 7.88 -2.84 12.04
CA ASP A 113 6.69 -2.01 12.11
C ASP A 113 7.07 -0.58 11.71
N ASP A 114 6.52 -0.12 10.58
CA ASP A 114 6.72 1.20 10.01
C ASP A 114 6.29 2.36 10.92
N SER A 115 5.53 2.08 11.98
CA SER A 115 5.23 3.10 12.98
C SER A 115 6.48 3.56 13.76
N PHE A 116 7.60 2.82 13.71
CA PHE A 116 8.85 3.13 14.45
C PHE A 116 10.15 2.91 13.63
N PHE A 117 10.10 2.87 12.29
CA PHE A 117 11.29 2.57 11.48
C PHE A 117 12.22 3.78 11.31
N GLU A 118 13.42 3.73 11.91
CA GLU A 118 14.47 4.73 11.73
C GLU A 118 15.48 4.30 10.64
N PRO A 119 15.64 5.01 9.51
CA PRO A 119 16.55 4.61 8.44
C PRO A 119 18.02 4.46 8.86
N GLN A 120 18.45 5.20 9.90
CA GLN A 120 19.80 5.11 10.48
C GLN A 120 20.05 3.79 11.23
N SER A 121 18.99 3.04 11.55
CA SER A 121 19.10 1.71 12.18
C SER A 121 19.50 0.60 11.20
N VAL A 122 19.46 0.88 9.89
CA VAL A 122 19.77 -0.12 8.86
C VAL A 122 21.27 -0.30 8.70
N LYS A 123 21.78 -1.48 9.09
CA LYS A 123 23.21 -1.82 8.99
C LYS A 123 23.44 -2.93 7.98
N LYS A 124 24.47 -2.78 7.16
CA LYS A 124 24.98 -3.87 6.31
C LYS A 124 25.68 -4.89 7.21
N ASN A 125 25.20 -6.12 7.17
CA ASN A 125 25.73 -7.25 7.92
C ASN A 125 26.06 -8.41 6.95
N LYS A 126 26.76 -9.42 7.46
CA LYS A 126 26.90 -10.69 6.73
C LYS A 126 25.68 -11.57 7.01
N PRO A 127 25.19 -12.36 6.02
CA PRO A 127 24.13 -13.33 6.26
C PRO A 127 24.49 -14.30 7.40
N PRO A 128 23.55 -14.64 8.30
CA PRO A 128 23.77 -15.65 9.33
C PRO A 128 24.09 -17.03 8.75
N LYS A 129 24.78 -17.90 9.51
CA LYS A 129 25.29 -19.20 9.03
C LYS A 129 24.22 -20.10 8.41
N ASN A 130 23.02 -20.13 8.97
CA ASN A 130 21.90 -20.92 8.45
C ASN A 130 21.38 -20.38 7.10
N LEU A 131 21.45 -19.07 6.88
CA LEU A 131 21.04 -18.45 5.62
C LEU A 131 22.12 -18.60 4.53
N LYS A 132 23.41 -18.64 4.90
CA LYS A 132 24.55 -18.80 3.97
C LYS A 132 24.51 -20.07 3.11
N LYS A 133 23.75 -21.10 3.54
CA LYS A 133 23.55 -22.32 2.75
C LYS A 133 22.79 -22.05 1.45
N HIS A 134 21.97 -21.02 1.44
CA HIS A 134 21.08 -20.67 0.33
C HIS A 134 21.42 -19.30 -0.27
N VAL A 135 21.91 -18.37 0.54
CA VAL A 135 22.18 -16.98 0.16
C VAL A 135 23.69 -16.75 0.00
N PRO A 136 24.16 -16.35 -1.19
CA PRO A 136 25.58 -16.11 -1.40
C PRO A 136 26.16 -15.05 -0.47
N GLY A 137 27.38 -15.26 0.05
CA GLY A 137 27.98 -14.34 1.04
C GLY A 137 28.31 -12.93 0.54
N TRP A 138 28.20 -12.69 -0.77
CA TRP A 138 28.45 -11.40 -1.42
C TRP A 138 27.18 -10.56 -1.63
N VAL A 139 25.98 -11.13 -1.46
CA VAL A 139 24.75 -10.32 -1.56
C VAL A 139 24.61 -9.39 -0.36
N GLU A 140 24.00 -8.25 -0.59
CA GLU A 140 23.81 -7.25 0.44
C GLU A 140 22.76 -7.71 1.47
N TYR A 141 23.19 -7.99 2.70
CA TYR A 141 22.32 -8.33 3.80
C TYR A 141 22.18 -7.15 4.77
N LYS A 142 20.93 -6.72 5.03
CA LYS A 142 20.61 -5.53 5.84
C LYS A 142 19.79 -5.94 7.05
N GLU A 143 20.20 -5.52 8.23
CA GLU A 143 19.38 -5.61 9.43
C GLU A 143 18.71 -4.26 9.73
N PRO A 144 17.46 -4.24 10.23
CA PRO A 144 16.62 -5.41 10.57
C PRO A 144 15.88 -6.03 9.37
N ILE A 145 15.98 -5.44 8.17
CA ILE A 145 15.17 -5.77 6.98
C ILE A 145 15.13 -7.27 6.67
N HIS A 146 16.28 -7.95 6.66
CA HIS A 146 16.38 -9.37 6.26
C HIS A 146 16.32 -10.35 7.43
N ARG A 147 16.01 -9.88 8.65
CA ARG A 147 15.90 -10.75 9.82
C ARG A 147 14.78 -11.79 9.67
N HIS A 148 13.67 -11.40 9.05
CA HIS A 148 12.55 -12.31 8.79
C HIS A 148 12.98 -13.51 7.93
N LEU A 149 13.86 -13.35 6.94
CA LEU A 149 14.36 -14.46 6.09
C LEU A 149 14.96 -15.60 6.92
N VAL A 150 15.79 -15.25 7.90
CA VAL A 150 16.48 -16.21 8.78
C VAL A 150 15.46 -16.99 9.61
N LYS A 151 14.43 -16.31 10.10
CA LYS A 151 13.37 -16.91 10.91
C LYS A 151 12.42 -17.74 10.04
N SER A 152 12.08 -17.27 8.83
CA SER A 152 11.27 -18.00 7.85
C SER A 152 11.93 -19.31 7.46
N VAL A 153 13.24 -19.31 7.18
CA VAL A 153 14.01 -20.54 6.88
C VAL A 153 13.98 -21.50 8.07
N ARG A 154 14.24 -21.01 9.29
CA ARG A 154 14.22 -21.86 10.50
C ARG A 154 12.85 -22.50 10.75
N ILE A 155 11.77 -21.75 10.56
CA ILE A 155 10.40 -22.27 10.67
C ILE A 155 10.17 -23.31 9.56
N SER A 156 10.56 -23.01 8.32
CA SER A 156 10.38 -23.95 7.19
C SER A 156 11.10 -25.29 7.41
N GLU A 157 12.29 -25.26 8.02
CA GLU A 157 13.03 -26.47 8.39
C GLU A 157 12.26 -27.33 9.41
N THR A 158 11.48 -26.74 10.33
CA THR A 158 10.68 -27.52 11.30
C THR A 158 9.47 -28.20 10.69
N TYR A 159 8.98 -27.72 9.54
CA TYR A 159 7.88 -28.33 8.79
C TYR A 159 8.36 -29.34 7.73
N ASN A 160 9.64 -29.73 7.74
CA ASN A 160 10.24 -30.67 6.77
C ASN A 160 9.99 -30.28 5.30
N ILE A 161 9.99 -28.98 5.02
CA ILE A 161 9.77 -28.43 3.68
C ILE A 161 10.93 -28.80 2.75
N LYS A 162 10.64 -29.09 1.47
CA LYS A 162 11.65 -29.44 0.46
C LYS A 162 12.73 -28.36 0.35
N SER A 163 13.97 -28.76 0.13
CA SER A 163 15.13 -27.84 0.05
C SER A 163 15.00 -26.77 -1.03
N GLY A 164 14.38 -27.08 -2.17
CA GLY A 164 14.11 -26.11 -3.24
C GLY A 164 13.13 -25.01 -2.83
N ILE A 165 12.15 -25.33 -1.98
CA ILE A 165 11.20 -24.35 -1.43
C ILE A 165 11.91 -23.48 -0.39
N ILE A 166 12.76 -24.08 0.46
CA ILE A 166 13.57 -23.34 1.44
C ILE A 166 14.54 -22.37 0.74
N GLU A 167 15.12 -22.75 -0.40
CA GLU A 167 15.95 -21.86 -1.23
C GLU A 167 15.14 -20.66 -1.73
N ALA A 168 13.94 -20.87 -2.24
CA ALA A 168 13.05 -19.80 -2.68
C ALA A 168 12.70 -18.83 -1.53
N ILE A 169 12.38 -19.37 -0.36
CA ILE A 169 12.11 -18.58 0.86
C ILE A 169 13.34 -17.77 1.27
N ALA A 170 14.54 -18.36 1.22
CA ALA A 170 15.76 -17.69 1.62
C ALA A 170 16.19 -16.58 0.64
N LEU A 171 15.89 -16.74 -0.65
CA LEU A 171 16.42 -15.89 -1.72
C LEU A 171 15.43 -14.87 -2.28
N HIS A 172 14.15 -14.86 -1.92
CA HIS A 172 13.16 -14.00 -2.58
C HIS A 172 13.47 -12.50 -2.53
N HIS A 173 14.24 -12.00 -1.54
CA HIS A 173 14.74 -10.61 -1.49
C HIS A 173 16.08 -10.35 -2.19
N HIS A 174 16.70 -11.39 -2.75
CA HIS A 174 18.08 -11.40 -3.25
C HIS A 174 18.22 -11.97 -4.65
N VAL A 175 17.24 -12.75 -5.12
CA VAL A 175 17.32 -13.47 -6.39
C VAL A 175 17.16 -12.52 -7.57
N LYS A 176 18.04 -12.63 -8.55
CA LYS A 176 17.91 -11.91 -9.81
C LYS A 176 16.74 -12.47 -10.59
N ILE A 177 15.74 -11.61 -10.85
CA ILE A 177 14.62 -11.94 -11.72
C ILE A 177 15.09 -11.83 -13.17
N TYR A 178 15.12 -12.96 -13.89
CA TYR A 178 15.50 -12.95 -15.29
C TYR A 178 14.31 -12.65 -16.21
N PRO A 179 14.52 -11.92 -17.34
CA PRO A 179 13.44 -11.54 -18.25
C PRO A 179 12.60 -12.72 -18.76
N GLN A 180 13.19 -13.89 -18.97
CA GLN A 180 12.45 -15.07 -19.44
C GLN A 180 11.44 -15.59 -18.40
N VAL A 181 11.78 -15.57 -17.11
CA VAL A 181 10.88 -16.00 -16.04
C VAL A 181 9.78 -14.96 -15.84
N LEU A 182 10.16 -13.68 -15.79
CA LEU A 182 9.21 -12.58 -15.68
C LEU A 182 8.21 -12.57 -16.84
N LYS A 183 8.66 -12.77 -18.09
CA LYS A 183 7.77 -12.79 -19.26
C LYS A 183 6.69 -13.87 -19.14
N LYS A 184 7.03 -15.05 -18.63
CA LYS A 184 6.09 -16.16 -18.45
C LYS A 184 5.06 -15.86 -17.36
N ILE A 185 5.52 -15.36 -16.21
CA ILE A 185 4.62 -14.98 -15.11
C ILE A 185 3.73 -13.78 -15.50
N ALA A 186 4.32 -12.78 -16.17
CA ALA A 186 3.60 -11.61 -16.67
C ALA A 186 2.51 -11.97 -17.67
N LEU A 187 2.77 -12.93 -18.56
CA LEU A 187 1.76 -13.44 -19.48
C LEU A 187 0.61 -14.10 -18.70
N ALA A 188 0.92 -14.97 -17.73
CA ALA A 188 -0.08 -15.68 -16.93
C ALA A 188 -0.97 -14.72 -16.12
N LEU A 189 -0.38 -13.65 -15.58
CA LEU A 189 -1.09 -12.65 -14.78
C LEU A 189 -1.60 -11.45 -15.60
N SER A 190 -1.41 -11.44 -16.92
CA SER A 190 -1.77 -10.33 -17.81
C SER A 190 -1.20 -8.98 -17.35
N LEU A 191 0.06 -8.95 -16.92
CA LEU A 191 0.71 -7.73 -16.41
C LEU A 191 1.02 -6.75 -17.54
N ALA A 192 0.79 -5.46 -17.29
CA ALA A 192 1.18 -4.39 -18.19
C ALA A 192 2.73 -4.30 -18.32
N PRO A 193 3.28 -3.96 -19.50
CA PRO A 193 4.74 -3.87 -19.69
C PRO A 193 5.46 -2.98 -18.68
N MET A 194 4.84 -1.85 -18.29
CA MET A 194 5.40 -0.94 -17.28
C MET A 194 5.63 -1.59 -15.91
N ILE A 195 4.78 -2.55 -15.52
CA ILE A 195 4.95 -3.30 -14.25
C ILE A 195 6.15 -4.23 -14.37
N CYS A 196 6.36 -4.84 -15.53
CA CYS A 196 7.52 -5.68 -15.79
C CYS A 196 8.83 -4.86 -15.74
N ASP A 197 8.82 -3.66 -16.31
CA ASP A 197 9.98 -2.75 -16.26
C ASP A 197 10.27 -2.32 -14.82
N ASP A 198 9.24 -1.99 -14.03
CA ASP A 198 9.38 -1.66 -12.61
C ASP A 198 10.02 -2.81 -11.82
N ILE A 199 9.61 -4.06 -12.07
CA ILE A 199 10.18 -5.27 -11.43
C ILE A 199 11.66 -5.44 -11.80
N LEU A 200 12.02 -5.26 -13.08
CA LEU A 200 13.41 -5.42 -13.53
C LEU A 200 14.33 -4.31 -13.02
N CYS A 201 13.79 -3.10 -12.83
CA CYS A 201 14.54 -1.94 -12.36
C CYS A 201 14.55 -1.80 -10.82
N PHE A 202 13.82 -2.65 -10.09
CA PHE A 202 13.71 -2.55 -8.64
C PHE A 202 14.98 -3.01 -7.92
N ARG A 203 15.78 -2.03 -7.44
CA ARG A 203 16.99 -2.26 -6.61
C ARG A 203 17.91 -3.36 -7.16
N PRO A 204 18.43 -3.22 -8.39
CA PRO A 204 19.18 -4.28 -9.07
C PRO A 204 20.42 -4.75 -8.31
N GLU A 205 21.01 -3.90 -7.46
CA GLU A 205 22.14 -4.26 -6.61
C GLU A 205 21.76 -5.23 -5.48
N GLN A 206 20.50 -5.21 -5.03
CA GLN A 206 19.96 -6.11 -4.02
C GLN A 206 19.57 -7.47 -4.64
N TYR A 207 18.99 -7.46 -5.84
CA TYR A 207 18.50 -8.65 -6.56
C TYR A 207 19.54 -9.19 -7.56
N ALA A 208 20.64 -9.73 -7.02
CA ALA A 208 21.78 -10.15 -7.82
C ALA A 208 22.08 -11.66 -7.77
N ALA A 209 21.58 -12.39 -6.77
CA ALA A 209 21.85 -13.83 -6.61
C ALA A 209 21.25 -14.66 -7.74
N LYS A 210 21.99 -15.67 -8.19
CA LYS A 210 21.40 -16.74 -9.01
C LYS A 210 20.54 -17.62 -8.10
N GLY A 211 19.32 -17.90 -8.51
CA GLY A 211 18.39 -18.79 -7.79
C GLY A 211 17.51 -19.57 -8.76
N SER A 212 16.72 -20.48 -8.22
CA SER A 212 15.77 -21.30 -8.99
C SER A 212 14.68 -20.46 -9.66
N ASN A 213 13.97 -21.05 -10.63
CA ASN A 213 12.79 -20.42 -11.21
C ASN A 213 11.69 -20.22 -10.16
N LEU A 214 11.60 -21.12 -9.16
CA LEU A 214 10.70 -21.00 -8.02
C LEU A 214 11.04 -19.76 -7.17
N ALA A 215 12.32 -19.55 -6.82
CA ALA A 215 12.77 -18.37 -6.09
C ALA A 215 12.43 -17.08 -6.84
N GLN A 216 12.70 -17.05 -8.15
CA GLN A 216 12.36 -15.91 -9.00
C GLN A 216 10.86 -15.67 -9.07
N ALA A 217 10.04 -16.73 -9.15
CA ALA A 217 8.59 -16.59 -9.17
C ALA A 217 8.06 -15.97 -7.86
N VAL A 218 8.54 -16.44 -6.70
CA VAL A 218 8.19 -15.85 -5.40
C VAL A 218 8.61 -14.38 -5.34
N ALA A 219 9.81 -14.04 -5.81
CA ALA A 219 10.28 -12.65 -5.85
C ALA A 219 9.44 -11.76 -6.77
N VAL A 220 9.02 -12.25 -7.94
CA VAL A 220 8.10 -11.53 -8.84
C VAL A 220 6.77 -11.26 -8.16
N LEU A 221 6.19 -12.26 -7.50
CA LEU A 221 4.91 -12.12 -6.80
C LEU A 221 4.99 -11.15 -5.62
N ASP A 222 6.08 -11.17 -4.85
CA ASP A 222 6.32 -10.27 -3.73
C ASP A 222 6.49 -8.82 -4.21
N GLN A 223 7.30 -8.61 -5.25
CA GLN A 223 7.46 -7.29 -5.88
C GLN A 223 6.16 -6.79 -6.51
N LEU A 224 5.36 -7.66 -7.12
CA LEU A 224 4.05 -7.28 -7.65
C LEU A 224 3.14 -6.77 -6.54
N CYS A 225 3.11 -7.43 -5.38
CA CYS A 225 2.37 -6.93 -4.22
C CYS A 225 2.95 -5.61 -3.70
N ALA A 226 4.28 -5.42 -3.74
CA ALA A 226 4.91 -4.16 -3.39
C ALA A 226 4.56 -3.00 -4.35
N ILE A 227 4.42 -3.31 -5.63
CA ILE A 227 3.98 -2.38 -6.67
C ILE A 227 2.49 -2.08 -6.48
N GLU A 228 1.64 -3.09 -6.31
CA GLU A 228 0.23 -2.91 -5.99
C GLU A 228 0.04 -2.05 -4.74
N ARG A 229 0.83 -2.23 -3.67
CA ARG A 229 0.80 -1.34 -2.50
C ARG A 229 1.07 0.14 -2.80
N LYS A 230 1.80 0.46 -3.86
CA LYS A 230 2.05 1.85 -4.29
C LYS A 230 0.87 2.44 -5.07
N PHE A 231 0.09 1.58 -5.74
CA PHE A 231 -1.02 1.98 -6.63
C PHE A 231 -2.41 1.76 -6.01
N GLN A 232 -2.56 0.81 -5.10
CA GLN A 232 -3.74 0.63 -4.26
C GLN A 232 -3.72 1.75 -3.23
N GLY A 233 -4.58 2.75 -3.45
CA GLY A 233 -4.94 3.74 -2.45
C GLY A 233 -5.14 3.06 -1.11
N LYS A 234 -4.44 3.55 -0.10
CA LYS A 234 -4.41 2.87 1.20
C LYS A 234 -5.76 3.09 1.88
N ILE A 235 -6.68 2.12 1.77
CA ILE A 235 -7.90 2.10 2.60
C ILE A 235 -7.50 1.71 4.03
N TYR A 236 -7.05 2.72 4.77
CA TYR A 236 -6.82 2.64 6.20
C TYR A 236 -8.15 2.90 6.92
N LEU A 237 -8.85 1.84 7.32
CA LEU A 237 -9.97 1.97 8.27
C LEU A 237 -9.49 2.41 9.68
N LEU A 238 -8.17 2.51 9.90
CA LEU A 238 -7.51 2.98 11.13
C LEU A 238 -6.61 4.20 10.91
N ALA A 239 -6.69 4.84 9.75
CA ALA A 239 -6.08 6.14 9.57
C ALA A 239 -6.80 7.11 10.51
N GLU A 240 -6.04 8.02 11.13
CA GLU A 240 -6.61 9.29 11.58
C GLU A 240 -7.54 9.81 10.46
N PRO A 241 -8.76 10.28 10.77
CA PRO A 241 -9.77 10.65 9.77
C PRO A 241 -9.23 11.47 8.59
N GLU A 242 -8.21 12.28 8.86
CA GLU A 242 -7.44 13.08 7.92
C GLU A 242 -6.72 12.27 6.83
N LYS A 243 -6.05 11.16 7.16
CA LYS A 243 -5.35 10.33 6.17
C LYS A 243 -6.35 9.54 5.31
N MET A 244 -7.48 9.13 5.88
CA MET A 244 -8.56 8.48 5.13
C MET A 244 -9.19 9.46 4.13
N GLU A 245 -9.37 10.71 4.55
CA GLU A 245 -9.87 11.79 3.70
C GLU A 245 -8.89 12.09 2.54
N ASP A 246 -7.58 12.12 2.79
CA ASP A 246 -6.58 12.35 1.74
C ASP A 246 -6.64 11.30 0.62
N GLU A 247 -6.70 10.02 0.99
CA GLU A 247 -6.79 8.92 0.01
C GLU A 247 -8.14 8.91 -0.70
N LEU A 248 -9.22 9.17 0.03
CA LEU A 248 -10.56 9.28 -0.57
C LEU A 248 -10.62 10.40 -1.61
N VAL A 249 -10.02 11.57 -1.35
CA VAL A 249 -9.98 12.68 -2.31
C VAL A 249 -9.24 12.26 -3.58
N LYS A 250 -8.09 11.57 -3.47
CA LYS A 250 -7.35 11.05 -4.64
C LYS A 250 -8.23 10.15 -5.49
N GLU A 251 -8.92 9.21 -4.87
CA GLU A 251 -9.77 8.25 -5.58
C GLU A 251 -11.02 8.89 -6.19
N LEU A 252 -11.59 9.91 -5.54
CA LEU A 252 -12.73 10.67 -6.06
C LEU A 252 -12.35 11.48 -7.31
N VAL A 253 -11.19 12.16 -7.31
CA VAL A 253 -10.80 13.00 -8.45
C VAL A 253 -10.31 12.23 -9.67
N ILE A 254 -9.91 10.97 -9.50
CA ILE A 254 -9.56 10.07 -10.62
C ILE A 254 -10.75 9.20 -11.07
N GLY A 255 -11.90 9.30 -10.40
CA GLY A 255 -13.11 8.55 -10.74
C GLY A 255 -13.09 7.07 -10.33
N VAL A 256 -12.23 6.67 -9.39
CA VAL A 256 -12.21 5.32 -8.81
C VAL A 256 -13.26 5.19 -7.70
N ALA A 257 -13.45 6.25 -6.92
CA ALA A 257 -14.49 6.36 -5.91
C ALA A 257 -15.61 7.30 -6.37
N GLY A 258 -16.81 7.15 -5.78
CA GLY A 258 -17.97 7.98 -6.08
C GLY A 258 -18.76 8.37 -4.82
N PRO A 259 -19.92 9.04 -4.98
CA PRO A 259 -20.77 9.48 -3.86
C PRO A 259 -21.25 8.37 -2.92
N GLU A 260 -21.28 7.13 -3.40
CA GLU A 260 -21.69 5.96 -2.64
C GLU A 260 -20.52 5.30 -1.87
N ASP A 261 -19.32 5.90 -1.89
CA ASP A 261 -18.17 5.33 -1.20
C ASP A 261 -18.39 5.26 0.33
N PRO A 262 -18.22 4.09 0.96
CA PRO A 262 -18.52 3.91 2.38
C PRO A 262 -17.65 4.78 3.30
N ARG A 263 -16.47 5.25 2.85
CA ARG A 263 -15.61 6.16 3.63
C ARG A 263 -16.23 7.53 3.82
N LEU A 264 -17.09 7.99 2.89
CA LEU A 264 -17.81 9.26 3.04
C LEU A 264 -18.72 9.21 4.28
N LYS A 265 -19.44 8.09 4.47
CA LYS A 265 -20.27 7.87 5.65
C LYS A 265 -19.44 7.83 6.94
N LEU A 266 -18.29 7.16 6.92
CA LEU A 266 -17.39 7.08 8.08
C LEU A 266 -16.80 8.43 8.47
N LEU A 267 -16.51 9.30 7.50
CA LEU A 267 -16.01 10.65 7.71
C LEU A 267 -17.12 11.67 8.03
N ASN A 268 -18.38 11.23 8.05
CA ASN A 268 -19.58 12.06 8.17
C ASN A 268 -19.61 13.18 7.10
N ILE A 269 -19.34 12.79 5.86
CA ILE A 269 -19.28 13.65 4.68
C ILE A 269 -20.42 13.25 3.74
N LYS A 270 -21.06 14.24 3.13
CA LYS A 270 -22.03 14.06 2.05
C LYS A 270 -21.56 14.87 0.84
N ILE A 271 -21.31 14.19 -0.27
CA ILE A 271 -20.95 14.83 -1.54
C ILE A 271 -21.92 14.39 -2.62
N ARG A 272 -22.23 15.30 -3.55
CA ARG A 272 -23.03 14.99 -4.74
C ARG A 272 -22.12 14.49 -5.86
N ALA A 273 -22.68 13.73 -6.80
CA ALA A 273 -21.95 13.26 -7.99
C ALA A 273 -21.34 14.41 -8.82
N GLY A 274 -22.03 15.55 -8.85
CA GLY A 274 -21.59 16.76 -9.55
C GLY A 274 -20.93 17.81 -8.67
N ALA A 275 -20.33 17.42 -7.54
CA ALA A 275 -19.70 18.36 -6.62
C ALA A 275 -18.58 19.19 -7.30
N THR A 276 -18.51 20.46 -6.93
CA THR A 276 -17.46 21.39 -7.36
C THR A 276 -16.11 20.94 -6.84
N VAL A 277 -15.09 21.02 -7.69
CA VAL A 277 -13.70 20.72 -7.33
C VAL A 277 -12.87 21.98 -7.43
N ILE A 278 -12.19 22.35 -6.35
CA ILE A 278 -11.22 23.45 -6.28
C ILE A 278 -9.82 22.85 -6.15
N LEU A 279 -8.92 23.22 -7.06
CA LEU A 279 -7.52 22.83 -7.05
C LEU A 279 -6.65 24.02 -6.63
N LEU A 280 -5.75 23.77 -5.68
CA LEU A 280 -4.73 24.68 -5.18
C LEU A 280 -3.35 24.08 -5.48
N ASP A 281 -2.59 24.67 -6.39
CA ASP A 281 -1.26 24.22 -6.82
C ASP A 281 -0.19 25.20 -6.31
N LEU A 282 0.78 24.75 -5.51
CA LEU A 282 1.77 25.65 -4.93
C LEU A 282 2.69 26.29 -5.98
N LYS A 283 2.90 27.60 -5.88
CA LYS A 283 3.89 28.31 -6.69
C LYS A 283 5.29 28.00 -6.17
N CYS A 284 6.19 27.70 -7.11
CA CYS A 284 7.64 27.53 -6.87
C CYS A 284 8.02 26.44 -5.84
N PHE A 285 7.13 25.52 -5.49
CA PHE A 285 7.40 24.51 -4.46
C PHE A 285 8.58 23.59 -4.81
N GLY A 286 8.79 23.30 -6.10
CA GLY A 286 9.97 22.54 -6.55
C GLY A 286 11.31 23.13 -6.12
N LYS A 287 11.44 24.47 -5.99
CA LYS A 287 12.66 25.09 -5.45
C LYS A 287 12.80 24.87 -3.94
N PHE A 288 11.68 24.90 -3.20
CA PHE A 288 11.67 24.61 -1.78
C PHE A 288 12.13 23.17 -1.51
N VAL A 289 11.63 22.20 -2.28
CA VAL A 289 12.03 20.78 -2.20
C VAL A 289 13.52 20.58 -2.44
N GLN A 290 14.14 21.36 -3.33
CA GLN A 290 15.58 21.26 -3.61
C GLN A 290 16.46 21.79 -2.46
N LEU A 291 15.93 22.66 -1.60
CA LEU A 291 16.69 23.38 -0.58
C LEU A 291 16.48 22.83 0.84
N HIS A 292 15.51 21.94 1.04
CA HIS A 292 15.10 21.45 2.36
C HIS A 292 15.09 19.92 2.39
N SER A 293 15.17 19.36 3.61
CA SER A 293 15.06 17.92 3.82
C SER A 293 13.63 17.43 3.53
N GLU A 294 13.49 16.14 3.22
CA GLU A 294 12.19 15.51 3.01
C GLU A 294 11.27 15.69 4.24
N TYR A 295 11.81 15.67 5.45
CA TYR A 295 11.03 15.89 6.68
C TYR A 295 10.41 17.30 6.74
N GLU A 296 11.19 18.33 6.39
CA GLU A 296 10.70 19.72 6.33
C GLU A 296 9.67 19.89 5.22
N VAL A 297 9.89 19.27 4.05
CA VAL A 297 8.94 19.25 2.94
C VAL A 297 7.61 18.64 3.35
N GLN A 298 7.64 17.47 4.00
CA GLN A 298 6.43 16.79 4.45
C GLN A 298 5.75 17.51 5.62
N GLY A 299 6.53 18.13 6.51
CA GLY A 299 6.04 18.99 7.59
C GLY A 299 5.23 20.18 7.05
N THR A 300 5.81 20.91 6.11
CA THR A 300 5.16 22.05 5.44
C THR A 300 3.89 21.64 4.70
N LYS A 301 3.91 20.51 3.95
CA LYS A 301 2.70 20.00 3.28
C LYS A 301 1.57 19.72 4.27
N ARG A 302 1.90 19.12 5.41
CA ARG A 302 0.94 18.81 6.48
C ARG A 302 0.38 20.09 7.10
N GLU A 303 1.22 21.08 7.36
CA GLU A 303 0.80 22.37 7.90
C GLU A 303 -0.15 23.11 6.95
N ILE A 304 0.17 23.13 5.66
CA ILE A 304 -0.68 23.72 4.62
C ILE A 304 -2.03 23.01 4.57
N LEU A 305 -2.03 21.67 4.51
CA LEU A 305 -3.24 20.85 4.47
C LEU A 305 -4.13 21.10 5.71
N ASN A 306 -3.54 21.15 6.89
CA ASN A 306 -4.26 21.42 8.14
C ASN A 306 -4.80 22.86 8.21
N THR A 307 -4.06 23.82 7.64
CA THR A 307 -4.54 25.21 7.51
C THR A 307 -5.75 25.27 6.60
N ILE A 308 -5.72 24.63 5.43
CA ILE A 308 -6.87 24.56 4.51
C ILE A 308 -8.07 23.94 5.23
N ARG A 309 -7.90 22.79 5.88
CA ARG A 309 -8.96 22.11 6.64
C ARG A 309 -9.57 23.01 7.72
N SER A 310 -8.74 23.75 8.45
CA SER A 310 -9.22 24.65 9.51
C SER A 310 -10.06 25.80 8.97
N VAL A 311 -9.70 26.37 7.81
CA VAL A 311 -10.44 27.48 7.19
C VAL A 311 -11.79 27.01 6.65
N VAL A 312 -11.81 25.84 6.01
CA VAL A 312 -13.01 25.30 5.34
C VAL A 312 -14.01 24.72 6.35
N ARG A 313 -13.56 24.08 7.43
CA ARG A 313 -14.43 23.38 8.40
C ARG A 313 -15.04 24.27 9.49
N VAL A 314 -14.48 25.45 9.72
CA VAL A 314 -14.97 26.38 10.77
C VAL A 314 -16.22 27.15 10.31
N GLN A 315 -16.52 27.16 9.02
CA GLN A 315 -17.66 27.91 8.47
C GLN A 315 -18.92 27.06 8.40
N ASP A 316 -19.84 27.38 9.31
CA ASP A 316 -21.22 26.91 9.42
C ASP A 316 -21.46 25.51 9.98
N ARG A 317 -21.98 25.47 11.23
CA ARG A 317 -22.58 24.28 11.85
C ARG A 317 -23.75 23.68 11.06
N LYS A 318 -24.23 24.37 10.02
CA LYS A 318 -25.35 23.96 9.14
C LYS A 318 -24.90 23.55 7.73
N ARG A 319 -23.62 23.73 7.38
CA ARG A 319 -23.09 23.37 6.06
C ARG A 319 -22.52 21.95 6.09
N GLU A 320 -22.74 21.20 5.01
CA GLU A 320 -22.13 19.89 4.86
C GLU A 320 -20.60 20.01 4.78
N ARG A 321 -19.90 19.07 5.40
CA ARG A 321 -18.43 19.07 5.46
C ARG A 321 -17.84 18.88 4.06
N ASP A 322 -17.01 19.82 3.63
CA ASP A 322 -16.20 19.68 2.41
C ASP A 322 -15.06 18.69 2.63
N VAL A 323 -14.62 18.06 1.55
CA VAL A 323 -13.53 17.06 1.55
C VAL A 323 -12.24 17.75 1.11
N VAL A 324 -11.16 17.58 1.86
CA VAL A 324 -9.87 18.22 1.56
C VAL A 324 -8.73 17.21 1.57
N GLY A 325 -7.93 17.18 0.50
CA GLY A 325 -6.79 16.28 0.43
C GLY A 325 -5.64 16.73 -0.47
N LEU A 326 -4.47 16.12 -0.25
CA LEU A 326 -3.29 16.27 -1.12
C LEU A 326 -3.31 15.20 -2.22
N VAL A 327 -3.42 15.60 -3.48
CA VAL A 327 -3.54 14.67 -4.63
C VAL A 327 -2.25 14.53 -5.44
N GLY A 328 -1.38 15.55 -5.42
CA GLY A 328 -0.10 15.55 -6.11
C GLY A 328 1.08 15.83 -5.18
N GLY A 329 2.25 16.10 -5.77
CA GLY A 329 3.43 16.52 -5.00
C GLY A 329 3.22 17.83 -4.25
N ASP A 330 2.49 18.76 -4.87
CA ASP A 330 2.25 20.14 -4.43
C ASP A 330 0.81 20.63 -4.74
N GLU A 331 -0.08 19.70 -5.08
CA GLU A 331 -1.47 19.93 -5.49
C GLU A 331 -2.45 19.50 -4.39
N PHE A 332 -3.21 20.46 -3.86
CA PHE A 332 -4.25 20.27 -2.85
C PHE A 332 -5.62 20.46 -3.47
N VAL A 333 -6.58 19.62 -3.09
CA VAL A 333 -7.94 19.63 -3.63
C VAL A 333 -8.96 19.81 -2.53
N ILE A 334 -10.01 20.55 -2.85
CA ILE A 334 -11.22 20.69 -2.06
C ILE A 334 -12.40 20.25 -2.93
N ILE A 335 -13.22 19.33 -2.43
CA ILE A 335 -14.46 18.89 -3.06
C ILE A 335 -15.62 19.42 -2.21
N THR A 336 -16.50 20.21 -2.83
CA THR A 336 -17.58 20.93 -2.14
C THR A 336 -18.90 20.89 -2.93
N ASN A 337 -20.02 20.85 -2.22
CA ASN A 337 -21.36 20.96 -2.83
C ASN A 337 -21.76 22.42 -3.15
N VAL A 338 -20.85 23.39 -2.97
CA VAL A 338 -21.09 24.80 -3.31
C VAL A 338 -20.95 25.00 -4.82
N GLU A 339 -22.00 25.53 -5.44
CA GLU A 339 -22.06 25.84 -6.88
C GLU A 339 -22.00 27.35 -7.17
N ASP A 340 -22.21 28.22 -6.16
CA ASP A 340 -22.14 29.67 -6.33
C ASP A 340 -20.69 30.14 -6.48
N GLU A 341 -20.38 30.69 -7.65
CA GLU A 341 -19.05 31.17 -8.01
C GLU A 341 -18.53 32.28 -7.07
N ASN A 342 -19.39 33.16 -6.56
CA ASN A 342 -18.97 34.20 -5.62
C ASN A 342 -18.52 33.60 -4.28
N ILE A 343 -19.21 32.56 -3.82
CA ILE A 343 -18.86 31.84 -2.60
C ILE A 343 -17.58 31.04 -2.81
N ILE A 344 -17.41 30.38 -3.96
CA ILE A 344 -16.18 29.66 -4.32
C ILE A 344 -14.97 30.62 -4.31
N ARG A 345 -15.09 31.80 -4.93
CA ARG A 345 -14.03 32.82 -4.94
C ARG A 345 -13.69 33.32 -3.52
N LEU A 346 -14.69 33.46 -2.66
CA LEU A 346 -14.51 33.83 -1.26
C LEU A 346 -13.76 32.75 -0.46
N ILE A 347 -14.11 31.47 -0.67
CA ILE A 347 -13.43 30.31 -0.06
C ILE A 347 -11.96 30.30 -0.49
N ILE A 348 -11.70 30.40 -1.81
CA ILE A 348 -10.36 30.45 -2.37
C ILE A 348 -9.54 31.56 -1.72
N LYS A 349 -10.06 32.81 -1.72
CA LYS A 349 -9.35 33.97 -1.19
C LYS A 349 -8.96 33.77 0.29
N ARG A 350 -9.88 33.28 1.10
CA ARG A 350 -9.61 33.02 2.53
C ARG A 350 -8.50 32.00 2.75
N ILE A 351 -8.53 30.92 1.96
CA ILE A 351 -7.53 29.87 2.05
C ILE A 351 -6.16 30.38 1.60
N THR A 352 -6.10 31.09 0.47
CA THR A 352 -4.86 31.66 -0.04
C THR A 352 -4.26 32.66 0.94
N ASP A 353 -5.08 33.53 1.55
CA ASP A 353 -4.63 34.51 2.53
C ASP A 353 -4.09 33.83 3.80
N ALA A 354 -4.81 32.82 4.31
CA ALA A 354 -4.41 32.09 5.52
C ALA A 354 -3.12 31.27 5.33
N VAL A 355 -2.98 30.59 4.20
CA VAL A 355 -1.77 29.81 3.88
C VAL A 355 -0.58 30.75 3.66
N LYS A 356 -0.75 31.82 2.88
CA LYS A 356 0.31 32.82 2.67
C LYS A 356 0.78 33.44 3.99
N ALA A 357 -0.13 33.75 4.90
CA ALA A 357 0.21 34.31 6.21
C ALA A 357 0.98 33.33 7.11
N ARG A 358 0.67 32.03 7.05
CA ARG A 358 1.31 31.02 7.91
C ARG A 358 2.62 30.47 7.35
N THR A 359 2.67 30.19 6.05
CA THR A 359 3.77 29.44 5.43
C THR A 359 4.55 30.24 4.39
N GLY A 360 4.08 31.44 4.03
CA GLY A 360 4.67 32.27 2.98
C GLY A 360 4.42 31.76 1.55
N PHE A 361 3.76 30.61 1.38
CA PHE A 361 3.46 30.05 0.07
C PHE A 361 2.22 30.69 -0.58
N GLU A 362 2.27 30.75 -1.91
CA GLU A 362 1.13 31.14 -2.74
C GLU A 362 0.65 29.98 -3.58
N PHE A 363 -0.63 29.99 -3.94
CA PHE A 363 -1.23 29.03 -4.86
C PHE A 363 -1.49 29.62 -6.24
N ARG A 364 -1.44 28.77 -7.26
CA ARG A 364 -2.24 28.86 -8.49
C ARG A 364 -3.55 28.14 -8.25
N VAL A 365 -4.65 28.71 -8.70
CA VAL A 365 -5.97 28.18 -8.37
C VAL A 365 -6.81 27.95 -9.61
N GLY A 366 -7.54 26.84 -9.62
CA GLY A 366 -8.61 26.61 -10.57
C GLY A 366 -9.75 25.86 -9.92
N TYR A 367 -10.95 25.96 -10.49
CA TYR A 367 -12.10 25.18 -10.06
C TYR A 367 -12.95 24.77 -11.25
N GLY A 368 -13.58 23.60 -11.16
CA GLY A 368 -14.55 23.07 -12.12
C GLY A 368 -15.86 22.71 -11.45
N MET A 369 -16.97 22.82 -12.19
CA MET A 369 -18.32 22.56 -11.69
C MET A 369 -19.24 22.08 -12.82
N GLY A 370 -20.32 21.37 -12.47
CA GLY A 370 -21.37 20.95 -13.41
C GLY A 370 -21.16 19.59 -14.09
N GLY A 371 -19.93 19.07 -14.12
CA GLY A 371 -19.60 17.70 -14.56
C GLY A 371 -19.46 16.72 -13.40
N SER A 372 -18.94 15.51 -13.67
CA SER A 372 -18.55 14.59 -12.58
C SER A 372 -17.37 15.15 -11.78
N ILE A 373 -17.12 14.64 -10.58
CA ILE A 373 -15.96 15.07 -9.76
C ILE A 373 -14.63 14.96 -10.55
N ALA A 374 -14.46 13.89 -11.35
CA ALA A 374 -13.27 13.71 -12.17
C ALA A 374 -13.16 14.75 -13.30
N ASP A 375 -14.26 15.05 -13.98
CA ASP A 375 -14.31 16.08 -15.03
C ASP A 375 -14.03 17.46 -14.44
N ASN A 376 -14.64 17.77 -13.30
CA ASN A 376 -14.48 19.02 -12.57
C ASN A 376 -13.03 19.20 -12.09
N PHE A 377 -12.37 18.12 -11.66
CA PHE A 377 -10.95 18.16 -11.33
C PHE A 377 -10.07 18.45 -12.56
N HIS A 378 -10.36 17.83 -13.70
CA HIS A 378 -9.63 18.09 -14.94
C HIS A 378 -9.78 19.55 -15.42
N GLU A 379 -10.99 20.09 -15.31
CA GLU A 379 -11.26 21.51 -15.60
C GLU A 379 -10.51 22.42 -14.62
N ALA A 380 -10.56 22.15 -13.31
CA ALA A 380 -9.83 22.90 -12.29
C ALA A 380 -8.33 22.91 -12.57
N ARG A 381 -7.76 21.79 -12.99
CA ARG A 381 -6.35 21.67 -13.36
C ARG A 381 -6.00 22.47 -14.60
N THR A 382 -6.86 22.45 -15.61
CA THR A 382 -6.69 23.25 -16.83
C THR A 382 -6.67 24.74 -16.51
N ARG A 383 -7.63 25.22 -15.71
CA ARG A 383 -7.70 26.62 -15.27
C ARG A 383 -6.48 27.04 -14.44
N SER A 384 -6.05 26.20 -13.48
CA SER A 384 -4.84 26.47 -12.68
C SER A 384 -3.57 26.53 -13.55
N ASN A 385 -3.47 25.69 -14.59
CA ASN A 385 -2.35 25.72 -15.52
C ASN A 385 -2.33 26.96 -16.42
N LEU A 386 -3.48 27.58 -16.75
CA LEU A 386 -3.53 28.84 -17.50
C LEU A 386 -2.88 30.01 -16.73
N GLU A 387 -2.80 29.92 -15.40
CA GLU A 387 -2.06 30.89 -14.58
C GLU A 387 -0.53 30.71 -14.63
N LYS A 388 -0.03 29.59 -15.20
CA LYS A 388 1.41 29.45 -15.50
C LYS A 388 1.74 30.31 -16.71
N LYS A 389 2.44 31.44 -16.49
CA LYS A 389 3.05 32.18 -17.60
C LYS A 389 3.82 31.19 -18.49
N PRO A 390 3.62 31.19 -19.82
CA PRO A 390 4.34 30.29 -20.71
C PRO A 390 5.84 30.52 -20.51
N LYS A 391 6.58 29.45 -20.21
CA LYS A 391 8.03 29.54 -19.99
C LYS A 391 8.81 29.80 -21.28
N PHE A 392 8.20 29.62 -22.44
CA PHE A 392 8.77 29.96 -23.74
C PHE A 392 7.63 30.29 -24.73
N VAL A 393 7.61 31.51 -25.22
CA VAL A 393 7.19 31.80 -26.60
C VAL A 393 8.52 32.01 -27.32
N ILE A 394 8.83 31.16 -28.30
CA ILE A 394 9.91 31.42 -29.25
C ILE A 394 9.42 32.49 -30.22
#